data_AF-A0A219B749-F1
#
_entry.id   AF-A0A219B749-F1
#
_cell.length_a   1.000
_cell.length_b   1.000
_cell.length_c   1.000
_cell.angle_alpha   90.00
_cell.angle_beta   90.00
_cell.angle_gamma   90.00
#
_symmetry.space_group_name_H-M   'P 1'
#
loop_
_entity.id
_entity.type
_entity.pdbx_description
1 polymer ?
#
loop_
_entity_poly.entity_id
_entity_poly.type
_entity_poly.pdbx_seq_one_letter_code
_entity_poly.pdbx_strand_id
1 'polypeptide(L)'
;MKKIAFAVAAAGAIALTACGPQEAAEEVQEQELESQEDILEEEADMADELGMEAEEEMLDEQADEMGEMADEVGDDANLMEEGDMEVEEPVEDEM
;
A
#
# COMPACT_ATOMS: atom_id res chain seq x y z
N MET A 1 -31.92 6.06 -21.59
CA MET A 1 -31.44 6.12 -20.19
C MET A 1 -30.30 5.12 -20.06
N LYS A 2 -29.06 5.60 -19.97
CA LYS A 2 -27.87 4.75 -19.88
C LYS A 2 -27.74 4.28 -18.43
N LYS A 3 -27.80 2.97 -18.21
CA LYS A 3 -27.64 2.34 -16.90
C LYS A 3 -26.14 2.16 -16.68
N ILE A 4 -25.54 2.99 -15.84
CA ILE A 4 -24.15 2.82 -15.42
C ILE A 4 -24.20 1.89 -14.22
N ALA A 5 -23.79 0.65 -14.42
CA ALA A 5 -23.63 -0.32 -13.35
C ALA A 5 -22.30 -0.03 -12.66
N PHE A 6 -22.35 0.46 -11.42
CA PHE A 6 -21.21 0.49 -10.53
C PHE A 6 -20.85 -0.97 -10.19
N ALA A 7 -19.80 -1.49 -10.81
CA ALA A 7 -19.16 -2.72 -10.37
C ALA A 7 -18.14 -2.31 -9.30
N VAL A 8 -18.54 -2.43 -8.03
CA VAL A 8 -17.60 -2.39 -6.90
C VAL A 8 -16.71 -3.62 -7.05
N ALA A 9 -15.45 -3.40 -7.45
CA ALA A 9 -14.44 -4.44 -7.48
C ALA A 9 -14.08 -4.78 -6.04
N ALA A 10 -14.60 -5.90 -5.53
CA ALA A 10 -14.05 -6.55 -4.36
C ALA A 10 -12.73 -7.22 -4.77
N ALA A 11 -11.65 -6.43 -4.81
CA ALA A 11 -10.30 -6.94 -4.99
C ALA A 11 -9.60 -6.91 -3.64
N GLY A 12 -8.90 -7.99 -3.29
CA GLY A 12 -7.87 -7.96 -2.26
C GLY A 12 -8.21 -8.56 -0.89
N ALA A 13 -8.72 -9.80 -0.82
CA ALA A 13 -8.77 -10.53 0.46
C ALA A 13 -8.31 -11.99 0.31
N ILE A 14 -7.32 -12.26 -0.55
CA ILE A 14 -6.82 -13.63 -0.81
C ILE A 14 -5.36 -13.83 -0.35
N ALA A 15 -4.65 -12.81 0.12
CA ALA A 15 -3.22 -12.93 0.50
C ALA A 15 -2.95 -13.55 1.90
N LEU A 16 -3.97 -13.72 2.75
CA LEU A 16 -3.78 -13.99 4.19
C LEU A 16 -3.38 -15.43 4.59
N THR A 17 -2.95 -16.32 3.69
CA THR A 17 -2.61 -17.72 4.08
C THR A 17 -1.15 -18.12 3.95
N ALA A 18 -0.23 -17.22 3.63
CA ALA A 18 1.20 -17.55 3.51
C ALA A 18 2.16 -16.76 4.44
N CYS A 19 1.81 -15.55 4.88
CA CYS A 19 2.64 -14.72 5.76
C CYS A 19 2.26 -14.87 7.24
N GLY A 20 3.20 -14.62 8.14
CA GLY A 20 2.94 -14.63 9.58
C GLY A 20 1.89 -13.57 9.97
N PRO A 21 1.25 -13.68 11.14
CA PRO A 21 0.27 -12.69 11.62
C PRO A 21 0.85 -11.28 11.86
N GLN A 22 2.17 -11.12 11.72
CA GLN A 22 2.90 -9.88 11.95
C GLN A 22 3.06 -9.10 10.64
N GLU A 23 3.54 -9.74 9.58
CA GLU A 23 3.54 -9.18 8.22
C GLU A 23 2.14 -8.80 7.74
N ALA A 24 1.13 -9.62 8.03
CA ALA A 24 -0.25 -9.29 7.69
C ALA A 24 -0.82 -8.07 8.46
N ALA A 25 -0.21 -7.71 9.60
CA ALA A 25 -0.59 -6.53 10.36
C ALA A 25 0.18 -5.29 9.87
N GLU A 26 1.45 -5.45 9.53
CA GLU A 26 2.30 -4.42 8.91
C GLU A 26 1.75 -4.04 7.52
N GLU A 27 1.42 -5.01 6.66
CA GLU A 27 0.80 -4.77 5.34
C GLU A 27 -0.56 -4.05 5.44
N VAL A 28 -1.38 -4.39 6.45
CA VAL A 28 -2.65 -3.67 6.66
C VAL A 28 -2.41 -2.24 7.13
N GLN A 29 -1.39 -2.03 7.97
CA GLN A 29 -1.04 -0.71 8.50
C GLN A 29 -0.43 0.19 7.41
N GLU A 30 0.47 -0.34 6.59
CA GLU A 30 1.00 0.32 5.39
C GLU A 30 -0.14 0.78 4.47
N GLN A 31 -1.07 -0.14 4.15
CA GLN A 31 -2.21 0.16 3.28
C GLN A 31 -3.17 1.20 3.89
N GLU A 32 -3.32 1.25 5.23
CA GLU A 32 -4.08 2.29 5.91
C GLU A 32 -3.37 3.66 5.85
N LEU A 33 -2.04 3.70 5.88
CA LEU A 33 -1.26 4.93 5.77
C LEU A 33 -1.25 5.46 4.33
N GLU A 34 -0.98 4.62 3.33
CA GLU A 34 -1.09 4.97 1.90
C GLU A 34 -2.49 5.51 1.57
N SER A 35 -3.54 4.88 2.09
CA SER A 35 -4.92 5.35 1.83
C SER A 35 -5.23 6.73 2.43
N GLN A 36 -4.48 7.14 3.45
CA GLN A 36 -4.60 8.48 4.05
C GLN A 36 -3.73 9.51 3.33
N GLU A 37 -2.55 9.12 2.86
CA GLU A 37 -1.71 9.92 1.94
C GLU A 37 -2.51 10.29 0.68
N ASP A 38 -3.13 9.31 0.01
CA ASP A 38 -3.97 9.53 -1.18
C ASP A 38 -5.06 10.60 -0.95
N ILE A 39 -5.68 10.60 0.23
CA ILE A 39 -6.73 11.56 0.57
C ILE A 39 -6.13 12.97 0.78
N LEU A 40 -4.97 13.06 1.43
CA LEU A 40 -4.28 14.33 1.67
C LEU A 40 -3.77 14.95 0.37
N GLU A 41 -3.22 14.15 -0.55
CA GLU A 41 -2.85 14.61 -1.90
C GLU A 41 -4.07 15.10 -2.68
N GLU A 42 -5.19 14.37 -2.67
CA GLU A 42 -6.41 14.82 -3.37
C GLU A 42 -6.98 16.12 -2.77
N GLU A 43 -6.84 16.32 -1.46
CA GLU A 43 -7.19 17.57 -0.79
C GLU A 43 -6.21 18.71 -1.14
N ALA A 44 -4.91 18.44 -1.24
CA ALA A 44 -3.89 19.41 -1.66
C ALA A 44 -4.12 19.87 -3.11
N ASP A 45 -4.39 18.94 -4.02
CA ASP A 45 -4.77 19.22 -5.41
C ASP A 45 -6.00 20.13 -5.48
N MET A 46 -7.01 19.86 -4.65
CA MET A 46 -8.21 20.70 -4.58
C MET A 46 -7.88 22.10 -4.04
N ALA A 47 -6.98 22.22 -3.08
CA ALA A 47 -6.51 23.49 -2.53
C ALA A 47 -5.75 24.31 -3.59
N ASP A 48 -4.88 23.70 -4.40
CA ASP A 48 -4.19 24.34 -5.53
C ASP A 48 -5.20 24.81 -6.61
N GLU A 49 -6.17 23.96 -6.98
CA GLU A 49 -7.23 24.34 -7.92
C GLU A 49 -8.05 25.56 -7.45
N LEU A 50 -8.20 25.73 -6.13
CA LEU A 50 -8.87 26.87 -5.51
C LEU A 50 -7.95 28.07 -5.27
N GLY A 51 -6.65 27.93 -5.57
CA GLY A 51 -5.62 28.97 -5.40
C GLY A 51 -5.24 29.23 -3.94
N MET A 52 -5.30 28.20 -3.10
CA MET A 52 -4.98 28.25 -1.67
C MET A 52 -3.57 27.69 -1.38
N GLU A 53 -2.53 28.33 -1.92
CA GLU A 53 -1.11 27.89 -1.81
C GLU A 53 -0.66 27.55 -0.37
N ALA A 54 -1.11 28.29 0.65
CA ALA A 54 -0.71 28.02 2.03
C ALA A 54 -1.40 26.80 2.66
N GLU A 55 -2.56 26.40 2.12
CA GLU A 55 -3.29 25.21 2.54
C GLU A 55 -2.80 23.99 1.77
N GLU A 56 -2.50 24.16 0.47
CA GLU A 56 -1.77 23.17 -0.35
C GLU A 56 -0.43 22.79 0.31
N GLU A 57 0.47 23.73 0.60
CA GLU A 57 1.78 23.41 1.23
C GLU A 57 1.62 22.65 2.57
N MET A 58 0.57 22.94 3.36
CA MET A 58 0.34 22.23 4.63
C MET A 58 -0.23 20.82 4.45
N LEU A 59 -1.00 20.59 3.39
CA LEU A 59 -1.58 19.30 3.07
C LEU A 59 -0.52 18.41 2.41
N ASP A 60 0.29 18.97 1.52
CA ASP A 60 1.44 18.32 0.89
C ASP A 60 2.46 17.85 1.94
N GLU A 61 2.85 18.73 2.88
CA GLU A 61 3.80 18.36 3.95
C GLU A 61 3.23 17.28 4.90
N GLN A 62 1.90 17.18 5.04
CA GLN A 62 1.25 16.10 5.79
C GLN A 62 1.17 14.79 4.99
N ALA A 63 0.96 14.87 3.67
CA ALA A 63 0.99 13.71 2.78
C ALA A 63 2.39 13.11 2.79
N ASP A 64 3.44 13.93 2.64
CA ASP A 64 4.84 13.53 2.75
C ASP A 64 5.14 12.80 4.07
N GLU A 65 4.67 13.33 5.22
CA GLU A 65 4.89 12.68 6.53
C GLU A 65 4.19 11.31 6.62
N MET A 66 3.01 11.16 6.00
CA MET A 66 2.27 9.90 5.97
C MET A 66 2.90 8.89 5.02
N GLY A 67 3.39 9.32 3.86
CA GLY A 67 4.13 8.50 2.91
C GLY A 67 5.43 7.97 3.50
N GLU A 68 6.21 8.82 4.19
CA GLU A 68 7.42 8.36 4.89
C GLU A 68 7.12 7.33 5.99
N MET A 69 6.00 7.48 6.71
CA MET A 69 5.55 6.48 7.70
C MET A 69 5.08 5.18 7.04
N ALA A 70 4.41 5.26 5.89
CA ALA A 70 4.00 4.08 5.12
C ALA A 70 5.22 3.29 4.64
N ASP A 71 6.20 3.99 4.05
CA ASP A 71 7.48 3.42 3.63
C ASP A 71 8.23 2.78 4.81
N GLU A 72 8.29 3.41 5.99
CA GLU A 72 8.95 2.82 7.17
C GLU A 72 8.28 1.51 7.63
N VAL A 73 6.95 1.38 7.44
CA VAL A 73 6.20 0.16 7.75
C VAL A 73 6.38 -0.90 6.65
N GLY A 74 6.42 -0.51 5.38
CA GLY A 74 6.52 -1.39 4.20
C GLY A 74 7.93 -1.92 3.92
N ASP A 75 8.97 -1.10 4.09
CA ASP A 75 10.37 -1.51 3.83
C ASP A 75 10.85 -2.59 4.82
N ASP A 76 10.34 -2.60 6.06
CA ASP A 76 10.65 -3.65 7.05
C ASP A 76 10.06 -5.02 6.62
N ALA A 77 8.98 -5.03 5.83
CA ALA A 77 8.38 -6.23 5.26
C ALA A 77 9.13 -6.73 4.01
N ASN A 78 9.65 -5.82 3.17
CA ASN A 78 10.28 -6.17 1.89
C ASN A 78 11.72 -6.72 2.04
N LEU A 79 12.43 -6.37 3.12
CA LEU A 79 13.79 -6.88 3.38
C LEU A 79 13.83 -8.40 3.67
N MET A 80 12.69 -9.05 3.94
CA MET A 80 12.58 -10.50 4.16
C MET A 80 12.29 -11.30 2.87
N GLU A 81 11.82 -10.68 1.78
CA GLU A 81 11.39 -11.40 0.57
C GLU A 81 12.56 -11.83 -0.33
N GLU A 82 13.69 -11.12 -0.35
CA GLU A 82 14.82 -11.47 -1.22
C GLU A 82 15.76 -12.58 -0.67
N GLY A 83 15.44 -13.15 0.50
CA GLY A 83 16.34 -14.04 1.24
C GLY A 83 16.33 -15.53 0.88
N ASP A 84 15.22 -16.10 0.42
CA ASP A 84 15.07 -17.57 0.38
C ASP A 84 14.27 -18.07 -0.83
N MET A 85 14.89 -18.10 -2.01
CA MET A 85 14.49 -19.06 -3.04
C MET A 85 15.68 -19.51 -3.89
N GLU A 86 16.77 -19.93 -3.25
CA GLU A 86 17.70 -20.86 -3.91
C GLU A 86 16.95 -22.18 -4.13
N VAL A 87 16.63 -22.41 -5.41
CA VAL A 87 15.96 -23.59 -5.94
C VAL A 87 16.81 -24.85 -5.69
N GLU A 88 16.50 -25.63 -4.65
CA GLU A 88 16.91 -27.03 -4.60
C GLU A 88 15.79 -27.90 -5.19
N GLU A 89 15.92 -28.20 -6.49
CA GLU A 89 15.05 -29.17 -7.15
C GLU A 89 15.15 -30.55 -6.47
N PRO A 90 14.03 -31.27 -6.28
CA PRO A 90 14.08 -32.63 -5.76
C PRO A 90 14.72 -33.55 -6.81
N VAL A 91 15.90 -34.08 -6.50
CA VAL A 91 16.47 -35.19 -7.26
C VAL A 91 15.55 -36.40 -7.07
N GLU A 92 14.79 -36.71 -8.11
CA GLU A 92 14.06 -37.97 -8.25
C GLU A 92 15.05 -39.12 -8.21
N ASP A 93 15.18 -39.80 -7.06
CA ASP A 93 15.88 -41.08 -6.99
C ASP A 93 14.84 -42.21 -7.05
N GLU A 94 14.50 -42.58 -8.28
CA GLU A 94 13.98 -43.92 -8.57
C GLU A 94 15.10 -44.93 -8.28
N MET A 95 14.95 -45.75 -7.22
CA MET A 95 15.45 -47.14 -7.16
C MET A 95 14.92 -47.92 -5.95
#